data_AF-A0A4C1TF25-F1
#
_entry.id   AF-A0A4C1TF25-F1
#
_cell.length_a   1.000
_cell.length_b   1.000
_cell.length_c   1.000
_cell.angle_alpha   90.00
_cell.angle_beta   90.00
_cell.angle_gamma   90.00
#
_symmetry.space_group_name_H-M   'P 1'
#
loop_
_entity.id
_entity.type
_entity.pdbx_description
1 polymer ?
#
loop_
_entity_poly.entity_id
_entity_poly.type
_entity_poly.pdbx_seq_one_letter_code
_entity_poly.pdbx_strand_id
1 'polypeptide(L)'
;MSELEKRELHFGTILDRGETFTESTASCLEVYRWPFDCFATTMGVALQLTLCLEVHLKHATEYHQFFAEIKDAEQWLSKRDEILNSEYSKSDFGLDQGEALLRGMQDLREELNAFGETVANLQHRAQTIVPLNKRRQPVNRQSPVQAICAYNQQGQVQVDKGETCTLMDNSGRVKWRIRTSKGQEGLVPSACLLMPPPDKEAIDAAERLKRLFDRSVSLWQKKHLRLRQNMIFATIRVVKGWDFDQFLAMGPEQRTAIRRALNDDADKLLSEGDPNDPQLRRLKREMDEVNRLFDEFEKRCKSRRGKQAGQSHLYRECITIKGKLEGHGKELEQIISAPLPRDLDSLEHVLEIHSDYERRLHY
;
A
#
# COMPACT_ATOMS: atom_id res chain seq x y z
N MET A 1 -34.72 -16.29 -29.91
CA MET A 1 -34.16 -16.90 -31.13
C MET A 1 -33.76 -15.81 -32.10
N SER A 2 -32.46 -15.73 -32.42
CA SER A 2 -31.96 -14.83 -33.46
C SER A 2 -32.56 -15.19 -34.82
N GLU A 3 -32.59 -14.25 -35.76
CA GLU A 3 -33.11 -14.51 -37.12
C GLU A 3 -32.31 -15.61 -37.84
N LEU A 4 -31.04 -15.79 -37.47
CA LEU A 4 -30.17 -16.85 -37.97
C LEU A 4 -30.62 -18.24 -37.48
N GLU A 5 -30.92 -18.39 -36.18
CA GLU A 5 -31.38 -19.66 -35.59
C GLU A 5 -32.72 -20.12 -36.20
N LYS A 6 -33.63 -19.18 -36.46
CA LYS A 6 -34.90 -19.48 -37.14
C LYS A 6 -34.68 -19.97 -38.58
N ARG A 7 -33.72 -19.36 -39.28
CA ARG A 7 -33.37 -19.73 -40.64
C ARG A 7 -32.62 -21.06 -40.68
N GLU A 8 -31.72 -21.32 -39.74
CA GLU A 8 -31.01 -22.59 -39.61
C GLU A 8 -31.96 -23.77 -39.45
N LEU A 9 -33.00 -23.65 -38.61
CA LEU A 9 -34.03 -24.69 -38.47
C LEU A 9 -34.78 -24.95 -39.78
N HIS A 10 -35.18 -23.87 -40.46
CA HIS A 10 -35.89 -23.96 -41.74
C HIS A 10 -35.01 -24.59 -42.82
N PHE A 11 -33.74 -24.21 -42.87
CA PHE A 11 -32.80 -24.74 -43.83
C PHE A 11 -32.39 -26.19 -43.54
N GLY A 12 -32.25 -26.58 -42.27
CA GLY A 12 -32.06 -27.98 -41.86
C GLY A 12 -33.21 -28.86 -42.37
N THR A 13 -34.45 -28.38 -42.27
CA THR A 13 -35.61 -29.09 -42.82
C THR A 13 -35.53 -29.26 -44.35
N ILE A 14 -34.97 -28.27 -45.07
CA ILE A 14 -34.78 -28.34 -46.52
C ILE A 14 -33.66 -29.33 -46.86
N LEU A 15 -32.59 -29.36 -46.07
CA LEU A 15 -31.48 -30.31 -46.24
C LEU A 15 -31.95 -31.76 -46.04
N ASP A 16 -32.66 -32.04 -44.94
CA ASP A 16 -33.18 -33.38 -44.62
C ASP A 16 -34.13 -33.89 -45.72
N ARG A 17 -35.02 -33.01 -46.20
CA ARG A 17 -35.93 -33.34 -47.31
C ARG A 17 -35.17 -33.58 -48.62
N GLY A 18 -34.14 -32.79 -48.89
CA GLY A 18 -33.30 -32.92 -50.09
C GLY A 18 -32.53 -34.25 -50.09
N GLU A 19 -31.95 -34.65 -48.96
CA GLU A 19 -31.29 -35.96 -48.79
C GLU A 19 -32.27 -37.10 -49.08
N THR A 20 -33.45 -37.05 -48.46
CA THR A 20 -34.51 -38.07 -48.67
C THR A 20 -34.94 -38.16 -50.14
N PHE A 21 -35.00 -37.02 -50.86
CA PHE A 21 -35.33 -36.97 -52.28
C PHE A 21 -34.22 -37.55 -53.17
N THR A 22 -32.96 -37.29 -52.83
CA THR A 22 -31.81 -37.85 -53.56
C THR A 22 -31.65 -39.37 -53.38
N GLU A 23 -32.13 -39.94 -52.27
CA GLU A 23 -32.11 -41.39 -52.06
C GLU A 23 -33.22 -42.14 -52.81
N SER A 24 -34.33 -41.47 -53.15
CA SER A 24 -35.57 -42.11 -53.62
C SER A 24 -35.82 -42.02 -55.14
N THR A 25 -35.19 -41.10 -55.88
CA THR A 25 -35.53 -40.85 -57.29
C THR A 25 -34.32 -40.82 -58.23
N ALA A 26 -34.05 -41.96 -58.89
CA ALA A 26 -32.92 -42.17 -59.83
C ALA A 26 -32.91 -41.24 -61.06
N SER A 27 -34.09 -40.81 -61.55
CA SER A 27 -34.24 -40.22 -62.89
C SER A 27 -34.10 -38.68 -62.96
N CYS A 28 -34.21 -37.98 -61.82
CA CYS A 28 -34.13 -36.51 -61.75
C CYS A 28 -32.93 -36.01 -60.91
N LEU A 29 -32.07 -36.94 -60.49
CA LEU A 29 -30.99 -36.72 -59.52
C LEU A 29 -29.97 -35.66 -59.99
N GLU A 30 -29.58 -35.64 -61.27
CA GLU A 30 -28.52 -34.74 -61.73
C GLU A 30 -28.92 -33.26 -61.72
N VAL A 31 -30.19 -32.93 -61.96
CA VAL A 31 -30.66 -31.53 -62.05
C VAL A 31 -30.76 -30.88 -60.67
N TYR A 32 -31.15 -31.65 -59.64
CA TYR A 32 -31.36 -31.13 -58.29
C TYR A 32 -30.14 -31.30 -57.37
N ARG A 33 -29.22 -32.22 -57.69
CA ARG A 33 -28.03 -32.48 -56.86
C ARG A 33 -27.07 -31.29 -56.81
N TRP A 34 -26.80 -30.63 -57.94
CA TRP A 34 -25.89 -29.47 -57.95
C TRP A 34 -26.42 -28.28 -57.12
N PRO A 35 -27.69 -27.82 -57.28
CA PRO A 35 -28.24 -26.79 -56.41
C PRO A 35 -28.27 -27.18 -54.93
N PHE A 36 -28.56 -28.45 -54.62
CA PHE A 36 -28.54 -28.99 -53.26
C PHE A 36 -27.14 -28.92 -52.65
N ASP A 37 -26.12 -29.43 -53.35
CA ASP A 37 -24.72 -29.41 -52.91
C ASP A 37 -24.21 -27.97 -52.74
N CYS A 38 -24.59 -27.05 -53.63
CA CYS A 38 -24.29 -25.62 -53.49
C CYS A 38 -24.96 -25.01 -52.25
N PHE A 39 -26.21 -25.36 -51.97
CA PHE A 39 -26.94 -24.88 -50.80
C PHE A 39 -26.32 -25.41 -49.50
N ALA A 40 -26.06 -26.71 -49.43
CA ALA A 40 -25.40 -27.36 -48.29
C ALA A 40 -24.00 -26.74 -48.04
N THR A 41 -23.23 -26.51 -49.09
CA THR A 41 -21.90 -25.86 -48.99
C THR A 41 -22.01 -24.43 -48.48
N THR A 42 -22.96 -23.65 -49.01
CA THR A 42 -23.16 -22.24 -48.61
C THR A 42 -23.59 -22.13 -47.15
N MET A 43 -24.46 -23.03 -46.71
CA MET A 43 -24.87 -23.17 -45.32
C MET A 43 -23.71 -23.52 -44.40
N GLY A 44 -22.89 -24.51 -44.77
CA GLY A 44 -21.70 -24.88 -44.02
C GLY A 44 -20.75 -23.69 -43.85
N VAL A 45 -20.51 -22.94 -44.93
CA VAL A 45 -19.68 -21.72 -44.87
C VAL A 45 -20.29 -20.66 -43.96
N ALA A 46 -21.61 -20.44 -44.00
CA ALA A 46 -22.29 -19.48 -43.15
C ALA A 46 -22.11 -19.81 -41.65
N LEU A 47 -22.25 -21.08 -41.26
CA LEU A 47 -22.02 -21.54 -39.88
C LEU A 47 -20.56 -21.40 -39.43
N GLN A 48 -19.60 -21.67 -40.32
CA GLN A 48 -18.19 -21.44 -39.99
C GLN A 48 -17.89 -19.94 -39.81
N LEU A 49 -18.52 -19.07 -40.59
CA LEU A 49 -18.37 -17.61 -40.45
C LEU A 49 -19.01 -17.07 -39.17
N THR A 50 -20.13 -17.63 -38.71
CA THR A 50 -20.75 -17.22 -37.44
C THR A 50 -19.89 -17.61 -36.25
N LEU A 51 -19.28 -18.80 -36.27
CA LEU A 51 -18.26 -19.19 -35.30
C LEU A 51 -17.07 -18.21 -35.31
N CYS A 52 -16.58 -17.84 -36.50
CA CYS A 52 -15.50 -16.86 -36.62
C CYS A 52 -15.89 -15.51 -36.02
N LEU A 53 -17.12 -15.05 -36.29
CA LEU A 53 -17.63 -13.80 -35.75
C LEU A 53 -17.67 -13.82 -34.22
N GLU A 54 -18.15 -14.90 -33.61
CA GLU A 54 -18.18 -15.06 -32.15
C GLU A 54 -16.79 -14.94 -31.53
N VAL A 55 -15.80 -15.63 -32.11
CA VAL A 55 -14.40 -15.57 -31.67
C VAL A 55 -13.82 -14.16 -31.82
N HIS A 56 -14.05 -13.49 -32.95
CA HIS A 56 -13.60 -12.11 -33.16
C HIS A 56 -14.27 -11.12 -32.19
N LEU A 57 -15.57 -11.29 -31.90
CA LEU A 57 -16.28 -10.43 -30.95
C LEU A 57 -15.76 -10.62 -29.53
N LYS A 58 -15.50 -11.86 -29.11
CA LYS A 58 -14.89 -12.16 -27.81
C LYS A 58 -13.54 -11.44 -27.67
N HIS A 59 -12.65 -11.64 -28.63
CA HIS A 59 -11.32 -11.03 -28.59
C HIS A 59 -11.34 -9.50 -28.75
N ALA A 60 -12.28 -8.95 -29.54
CA ALA A 60 -12.51 -7.51 -29.62
C ALA A 60 -12.91 -6.92 -28.28
N THR A 61 -13.82 -7.60 -27.58
CA THR A 61 -14.26 -7.20 -26.24
C THR A 61 -13.10 -7.25 -25.26
N GLU A 62 -12.34 -8.36 -25.21
CA GLU A 62 -11.17 -8.52 -24.33
C GLU A 62 -10.10 -7.45 -24.60
N TYR A 63 -9.81 -7.14 -25.86
CA TYR A 63 -8.85 -6.11 -26.26
C TYR A 63 -9.28 -4.73 -25.77
N HIS A 64 -10.51 -4.30 -26.09
CA HIS A 64 -10.97 -2.96 -25.73
C HIS A 64 -11.12 -2.80 -24.21
N GLN A 65 -11.58 -3.84 -23.53
CA GLN A 65 -11.69 -3.88 -22.08
C GLN A 65 -10.31 -3.76 -21.42
N PHE A 66 -9.31 -4.48 -21.92
CA PHE A 66 -7.93 -4.39 -21.42
C PHE A 66 -7.36 -2.97 -21.51
N PHE A 67 -7.47 -2.31 -22.68
CA PHE A 67 -6.94 -0.95 -22.83
C PHE A 67 -7.72 0.10 -22.03
N ALA A 68 -9.03 -0.11 -21.83
CA ALA A 68 -9.81 0.74 -20.93
C ALA A 68 -9.30 0.62 -19.48
N GLU A 69 -9.09 -0.61 -18.99
CA GLU A 69 -8.57 -0.85 -17.64
C GLU A 69 -7.14 -0.30 -17.44
N ILE A 70 -6.26 -0.41 -18.46
CA ILE A 70 -4.94 0.23 -18.41
C ILE A 70 -5.08 1.74 -18.21
N LYS A 71 -5.96 2.38 -18.99
CA LYS A 71 -6.17 3.83 -18.93
C LYS A 71 -6.75 4.27 -17.58
N ASP A 72 -7.68 3.49 -17.04
CA ASP A 72 -8.27 3.75 -15.72
C ASP A 72 -7.22 3.56 -14.62
N ALA A 73 -6.36 2.56 -14.75
CA ALA A 73 -5.25 2.30 -13.83
C ALA A 73 -4.21 3.43 -13.84
N GLU A 74 -3.84 3.94 -15.03
CA GLU A 74 -2.94 5.09 -15.16
C GLU A 74 -3.52 6.35 -14.51
N GLN A 75 -4.81 6.62 -14.72
CA GLN A 75 -5.49 7.75 -14.06
C GLN A 75 -5.58 7.58 -12.55
N TRP A 76 -5.83 6.36 -12.08
CA TRP A 76 -5.86 6.03 -10.66
C TRP A 76 -4.53 6.39 -9.99
N LEU A 77 -3.40 6.02 -10.62
CA LEU A 77 -2.06 6.35 -10.13
C LEU A 77 -1.78 7.85 -10.17
N SER A 78 -2.13 8.54 -11.25
CA SER A 78 -1.96 10.00 -11.37
C SER A 78 -2.60 10.74 -10.21
N LYS A 79 -3.83 10.36 -9.83
CA LYS A 79 -4.54 10.97 -8.70
C LYS A 79 -3.82 10.74 -7.36
N ARG A 80 -3.23 9.56 -7.14
CA ARG A 80 -2.45 9.28 -5.91
C ARG A 80 -1.17 10.09 -5.88
N ASP A 81 -0.48 10.19 -7.01
CA ASP A 81 0.71 11.02 -7.14
C ASP A 81 0.39 12.51 -6.88
N GLU A 82 -0.77 13.00 -7.32
CA GLU A 82 -1.26 14.35 -7.04
C GLU A 82 -1.51 14.56 -5.55
N ILE A 83 -2.18 13.63 -4.86
CA ILE A 83 -2.39 13.67 -3.40
C ILE A 83 -1.04 13.69 -2.66
N LEU A 84 -0.11 12.79 -3.03
CA LEU A 84 1.25 12.73 -2.47
C LEU A 84 2.05 14.02 -2.68
N ASN A 85 1.86 14.69 -3.81
CA ASN A 85 2.56 15.93 -4.13
C ASN A 85 1.88 17.18 -3.60
N SER A 86 0.62 17.12 -3.20
CA SER A 86 -0.12 18.24 -2.62
C SER A 86 -0.16 18.13 -1.09
N GLU A 87 -1.05 17.31 -0.56
CA GLU A 87 -1.36 17.19 0.87
C GLU A 87 -0.13 16.84 1.71
N TYR A 88 0.70 15.91 1.20
CA TYR A 88 1.87 15.38 1.90
C TYR A 88 3.18 16.11 1.61
N SER A 89 3.12 17.27 0.93
CA SER A 89 4.30 18.14 0.73
C SER A 89 4.46 19.22 1.80
N LYS A 90 3.50 19.34 2.73
CA LYS A 90 3.54 20.33 3.81
C LYS A 90 4.67 20.00 4.80
N SER A 91 5.45 21.01 5.15
CA SER A 91 6.59 20.89 6.08
C SER A 91 6.33 21.48 7.45
N ASP A 92 5.23 22.22 7.59
CA ASP A 92 4.83 22.84 8.84
C ASP A 92 3.37 22.48 9.15
N PHE A 93 3.17 21.88 10.31
CA PHE A 93 1.88 21.42 10.80
C PHE A 93 1.94 21.20 12.31
N GLY A 94 0.79 21.28 12.98
CA GLY A 94 0.65 20.89 14.39
C GLY A 94 0.64 19.37 14.58
N LEU A 95 0.85 18.91 15.81
CA LEU A 95 0.95 17.47 16.13
C LEU A 95 -0.29 16.68 15.69
N ASP A 96 -1.49 17.16 16.03
CA ASP A 96 -2.76 16.48 15.67
C ASP A 96 -2.93 16.34 14.16
N GLN A 97 -2.58 17.40 13.41
CA GLN A 97 -2.63 17.37 11.95
C GLN A 97 -1.60 16.38 11.38
N GLY A 98 -0.39 16.35 11.95
CA GLY A 98 0.63 15.41 11.54
C GLY A 98 0.22 13.95 11.80
N GLU A 99 -0.46 13.67 12.92
CA GLU A 99 -0.93 12.31 13.23
C GLU A 99 -2.00 11.87 12.23
N ALA A 100 -2.93 12.76 11.88
CA ALA A 100 -3.92 12.52 10.85
C ALA A 100 -3.25 12.24 9.50
N LEU A 101 -2.23 13.01 9.12
CA LEU A 101 -1.44 12.77 7.90
C LEU A 101 -0.72 11.42 7.95
N LEU A 102 -0.14 11.02 9.08
CA LEU A 102 0.53 9.71 9.20
C LEU A 102 -0.45 8.55 9.04
N ARG A 103 -1.66 8.65 9.59
CA ARG A 103 -2.73 7.66 9.39
C ARG A 103 -3.13 7.58 7.91
N GLY A 104 -3.41 8.71 7.27
CA GLY A 104 -3.73 8.74 5.84
C GLY A 104 -2.62 8.18 4.95
N MET A 105 -1.34 8.37 5.33
CA MET A 105 -0.21 7.79 4.61
C MET A 105 -0.17 6.25 4.71
N GLN A 106 -0.61 5.70 5.84
CA GLN A 106 -0.75 4.25 6.04
C GLN A 106 -1.92 3.68 5.22
N ASP A 107 -3.07 4.36 5.19
CA ASP A 107 -4.20 3.96 4.34
C ASP A 107 -3.79 3.94 2.85
N LEU A 108 -3.08 4.98 2.40
CA LEU A 108 -2.57 5.07 1.04
C LEU A 108 -1.58 3.95 0.69
N ARG A 109 -0.80 3.47 1.66
CA ARG A 109 0.09 2.31 1.50
C ARG A 109 -0.70 1.04 1.21
N GLU A 110 -1.78 0.83 1.96
CA GLU A 110 -2.65 -0.34 1.81
C GLU A 110 -3.37 -0.31 0.47
N GLU A 111 -3.85 0.86 0.03
CA GLU A 111 -4.39 1.06 -1.32
C GLU A 111 -3.36 0.71 -2.41
N LEU A 112 -2.13 1.21 -2.31
CA LEU A 112 -1.06 0.92 -3.27
C LEU A 112 -0.70 -0.58 -3.28
N ASN A 113 -0.66 -1.23 -2.12
CA ASN A 113 -0.38 -2.66 -2.04
C ASN A 113 -1.47 -3.49 -2.74
N ALA A 114 -2.75 -3.20 -2.46
CA ALA A 114 -3.87 -3.86 -3.11
C ALA A 114 -3.89 -3.60 -4.62
N PHE A 115 -3.57 -2.38 -5.04
CA PHE A 115 -3.48 -2.03 -6.46
C PHE A 115 -2.33 -2.73 -7.19
N GLY A 116 -1.26 -3.10 -6.48
CA GLY A 116 -0.17 -3.92 -7.01
C GLY A 116 -0.64 -5.25 -7.60
N GLU A 117 -1.65 -5.89 -7.02
CA GLU A 117 -2.27 -7.12 -7.57
C GLU A 117 -2.99 -6.84 -8.89
N THR A 118 -3.66 -5.69 -8.99
CA THR A 118 -4.34 -5.27 -10.22
C THR A 118 -3.34 -5.07 -11.36
N VAL A 119 -2.21 -4.42 -11.09
CA VAL A 119 -1.11 -4.24 -12.06
C VAL A 119 -0.55 -5.59 -12.50
N ALA A 120 -0.31 -6.52 -11.57
CA ALA A 120 0.18 -7.86 -11.90
C ALA A 120 -0.81 -8.64 -12.79
N ASN A 121 -2.11 -8.57 -12.48
CA ASN A 121 -3.16 -9.20 -13.30
C ASN A 121 -3.21 -8.62 -14.71
N LEU A 122 -3.05 -7.30 -14.87
CA LEU A 122 -2.97 -6.65 -16.18
C LEU A 122 -1.71 -7.07 -16.95
N GLN A 123 -0.56 -7.21 -16.27
CA GLN A 123 0.66 -7.74 -16.90
C GLN A 123 0.49 -9.17 -17.41
N HIS A 124 -0.19 -10.03 -16.65
CA HIS A 124 -0.49 -11.40 -17.09
C HIS A 124 -1.46 -11.40 -18.28
N ARG A 125 -2.56 -10.65 -18.20
CA ARG A 125 -3.56 -10.56 -19.28
C ARG A 125 -3.00 -10.01 -20.58
N ALA A 126 -2.01 -9.11 -20.53
CA ALA A 126 -1.36 -8.59 -21.73
C ALA A 126 -0.77 -9.70 -22.62
N GLN A 127 -0.35 -10.83 -22.03
CA GLN A 127 0.18 -11.98 -22.78
C GLN A 127 -0.87 -12.72 -23.61
N THR A 128 -2.16 -12.57 -23.28
CA THR A 128 -3.26 -13.27 -23.96
C THR A 128 -4.01 -12.37 -24.93
N ILE A 129 -3.72 -11.06 -24.97
CA ILE A 129 -4.39 -10.12 -25.87
C ILE A 129 -3.95 -10.36 -27.32
N VAL A 130 -4.92 -10.45 -28.22
CA VAL A 130 -4.66 -10.62 -29.66
C VAL A 130 -4.42 -9.26 -30.35
N PRO A 131 -3.50 -9.18 -31.32
CA PRO A 131 -3.14 -7.92 -31.98
C PRO A 131 -4.17 -7.50 -33.04
N LEU A 132 -5.29 -6.90 -32.63
CA LEU A 132 -6.35 -6.45 -33.53
C LEU A 132 -5.90 -5.32 -34.46
N ASN A 133 -5.06 -4.41 -33.96
CA ASN A 133 -4.42 -3.34 -34.71
C ASN A 133 -3.63 -3.87 -35.93
N LYS A 134 -2.95 -5.01 -35.81
CA LYS A 134 -2.16 -5.64 -36.88
C LYS A 134 -3.02 -6.10 -38.05
N ARG A 135 -4.29 -6.45 -37.82
CA ARG A 135 -5.21 -6.88 -38.90
C ARG A 135 -5.46 -5.78 -39.92
N ARG A 136 -5.28 -4.51 -39.52
CA ARG A 136 -5.46 -3.33 -40.36
C ARG A 136 -4.16 -2.79 -40.94
N GLN A 137 -3.01 -3.30 -40.51
CA GLN A 137 -1.69 -2.84 -40.96
C GLN A 137 -1.16 -3.77 -42.05
N PRO A 138 -0.51 -3.26 -43.12
CA PRO A 138 0.08 -4.12 -44.13
C PRO A 138 1.17 -5.03 -43.53
N VAL A 139 1.17 -6.29 -43.95
CA VAL A 139 2.13 -7.31 -43.51
C VAL A 139 3.43 -7.12 -44.27
N ASN A 140 4.43 -6.55 -43.60
CA ASN A 140 5.77 -6.34 -44.17
C ASN A 140 6.71 -7.54 -43.91
N ARG A 141 6.33 -8.43 -42.99
CA ARG A 141 7.09 -9.64 -42.62
C ARG A 141 6.12 -10.78 -42.39
N GLN A 142 6.48 -11.97 -42.85
CA GLN A 142 5.68 -13.18 -42.62
C GLN A 142 5.41 -13.36 -41.13
N SER A 143 4.15 -13.62 -40.78
CA SER A 143 3.71 -13.75 -39.39
C SER A 143 2.80 -14.97 -39.22
N PRO A 144 2.78 -15.62 -38.04
CA PRO A 144 1.86 -16.71 -37.81
C PRO A 144 0.42 -16.21 -37.76
N VAL A 145 -0.50 -17.00 -38.28
CA VAL A 145 -1.96 -16.87 -38.12
C VAL A 145 -2.55 -18.23 -37.78
N GLN A 146 -3.64 -18.25 -37.04
CA GLN A 146 -4.34 -19.46 -36.65
C GLN A 146 -5.72 -19.51 -37.30
N ALA A 147 -6.10 -20.66 -37.84
CA ALA A 147 -7.43 -20.86 -38.40
C ALA A 147 -8.48 -21.02 -37.29
N ILE A 148 -9.53 -20.20 -37.32
CA ILE A 148 -10.64 -20.26 -36.35
C ILE A 148 -11.62 -21.39 -36.70
N CYS A 149 -11.76 -21.68 -37.99
CA CYS A 149 -12.69 -22.65 -38.55
C CYS A 149 -11.99 -23.48 -39.64
N ALA A 150 -12.59 -24.61 -40.01
CA ALA A 150 -12.12 -25.37 -41.16
C ALA A 150 -12.48 -24.64 -42.46
N TYR A 151 -11.59 -24.65 -43.44
CA TYR A 151 -11.79 -24.06 -44.76
C TYR A 151 -11.38 -25.04 -45.86
N ASN A 152 -12.37 -25.72 -46.44
CA ASN A 152 -12.18 -26.76 -47.45
C ASN A 152 -13.04 -26.48 -48.68
N GLN A 153 -12.68 -25.46 -49.47
CA GLN A 153 -13.31 -25.21 -50.78
C GLN A 153 -12.57 -25.96 -51.89
N GLN A 154 -13.32 -26.60 -52.79
CA GLN A 154 -12.75 -27.27 -53.96
C GLN A 154 -11.89 -26.30 -54.79
N GLY A 155 -10.68 -26.73 -55.13
CA GLY A 155 -9.72 -25.93 -55.90
C GLY A 155 -9.03 -24.80 -55.11
N GLN A 156 -9.25 -24.71 -53.80
CA GLN A 156 -8.57 -23.76 -52.92
C GLN A 156 -7.74 -24.47 -51.86
N VAL A 157 -6.92 -23.71 -51.14
CA VAL A 157 -6.10 -24.23 -50.05
C VAL A 157 -6.99 -24.76 -48.92
N GLN A 158 -6.67 -25.94 -48.42
CA GLN A 158 -7.38 -26.60 -47.32
C GLN A 158 -6.72 -26.24 -45.99
N VAL A 159 -7.54 -25.84 -45.02
CA VAL A 159 -7.07 -25.45 -43.69
C VAL A 159 -7.96 -26.07 -42.62
N ASP A 160 -7.33 -26.74 -41.66
CA ASP A 160 -8.05 -27.36 -40.56
C ASP A 160 -8.28 -26.36 -39.42
N LYS A 161 -9.36 -26.55 -38.64
CA LYS A 161 -9.64 -25.72 -37.47
C LYS A 161 -8.48 -25.79 -36.48
N GLY A 162 -7.95 -24.65 -36.06
CA GLY A 162 -6.84 -24.53 -35.14
C GLY A 162 -5.45 -24.65 -35.78
N GLU A 163 -5.36 -24.91 -37.08
CA GLU A 163 -4.08 -24.99 -37.79
C GLU A 163 -3.33 -23.65 -37.75
N THR A 164 -2.04 -23.70 -37.46
CA THR A 164 -1.15 -22.54 -37.56
C THR A 164 -0.60 -22.45 -38.98
N CYS A 165 -0.87 -21.33 -39.64
CA CYS A 165 -0.41 -21.01 -40.98
C CYS A 165 0.50 -19.78 -40.96
N THR A 166 1.25 -19.57 -42.04
CA THR A 166 2.07 -18.37 -42.22
C THR A 166 1.32 -17.37 -43.10
N LEU A 167 1.08 -16.17 -42.59
CA LEU A 167 0.52 -15.06 -43.34
C LEU A 167 1.58 -14.46 -44.26
N MET A 168 1.30 -14.48 -45.56
CA MET A 168 2.19 -14.01 -46.61
C MET A 168 1.83 -12.59 -47.05
N ASP A 169 0.54 -12.34 -47.25
CA ASP A 169 0.04 -11.03 -47.70
C ASP A 169 -1.39 -10.80 -47.18
N ASN A 170 -1.65 -9.57 -46.71
CA ASN A 170 -2.95 -9.11 -46.25
C ASN A 170 -3.48 -7.88 -47.01
N SER A 171 -2.90 -7.57 -48.18
CA SER A 171 -3.35 -6.48 -49.06
C SER A 171 -4.82 -6.61 -49.48
N GLY A 172 -5.31 -7.84 -49.63
CA GLY A 172 -6.71 -8.15 -49.86
C GLY A 172 -7.56 -7.89 -48.62
N ARG A 173 -8.56 -7.00 -48.73
CA ARG A 173 -9.46 -6.67 -47.60
C ARG A 173 -10.28 -7.87 -47.10
N VAL A 174 -10.65 -8.78 -48.00
CA VAL A 174 -11.56 -9.90 -47.70
C VAL A 174 -10.83 -11.24 -47.61
N LYS A 175 -9.81 -11.46 -48.44
CA LYS A 175 -9.03 -12.70 -48.47
C LYS A 175 -7.55 -12.38 -48.31
N TRP A 176 -6.87 -13.19 -47.50
CA TRP A 176 -5.44 -13.10 -47.24
C TRP A 176 -4.71 -14.28 -47.86
N ARG A 177 -3.48 -14.05 -48.29
CA ARG A 177 -2.62 -15.12 -48.80
C ARG A 177 -1.89 -15.76 -47.64
N ILE A 178 -2.05 -17.06 -47.47
CA ILE A 178 -1.40 -17.83 -46.42
C ILE A 178 -0.64 -19.02 -47.02
N ARG A 179 0.31 -19.53 -46.24
CA ARG A 179 0.97 -20.82 -46.46
C ARG A 179 0.62 -21.76 -45.30
N THR A 180 0.09 -22.93 -45.61
CA THR A 180 -0.27 -23.95 -44.61
C THR A 180 0.96 -24.65 -44.05
N SER A 181 0.79 -25.44 -42.99
CA SER A 181 1.84 -26.28 -42.42
C SER A 181 2.42 -27.28 -43.43
N LYS A 182 1.59 -27.69 -44.40
CA LYS A 182 1.93 -28.61 -45.51
C LYS A 182 2.62 -27.91 -46.69
N GLY A 183 2.90 -26.60 -46.60
CA GLY A 183 3.54 -25.83 -47.65
C GLY A 183 2.64 -25.39 -48.81
N GLN A 184 1.33 -25.61 -48.72
CA GLN A 184 0.39 -25.14 -49.74
C GLN A 184 0.10 -23.65 -49.56
N GLU A 185 0.11 -22.90 -50.65
CA GLU A 185 -0.22 -21.48 -50.65
C GLU A 185 -1.58 -21.22 -51.29
N GLY A 186 -2.36 -20.34 -50.68
CA GLY A 186 -3.66 -19.96 -51.23
C GLY A 186 -4.29 -18.78 -50.53
N LEU A 187 -5.46 -18.38 -51.05
CA LEU A 187 -6.25 -17.29 -50.51
C LEU A 187 -7.33 -17.84 -49.58
N VAL A 188 -7.36 -17.35 -48.35
CA VAL A 188 -8.35 -17.72 -47.33
C VAL A 188 -9.06 -16.47 -46.83
N PRO A 189 -10.39 -16.50 -46.58
CA PRO A 189 -11.09 -15.36 -46.00
C PRO A 189 -10.43 -14.89 -44.70
N SER A 190 -10.19 -13.59 -44.56
CA SER A 190 -9.54 -13.02 -43.38
C SER A 190 -10.35 -13.25 -42.10
N ALA A 191 -11.67 -13.38 -42.22
CA ALA A 191 -12.56 -13.72 -41.11
C ALA A 191 -12.24 -15.09 -40.50
N CYS A 192 -11.78 -16.06 -41.29
CA CYS A 192 -11.41 -17.40 -40.83
C CYS A 192 -10.06 -17.45 -40.09
N LEU A 193 -9.32 -16.34 -40.07
CA LEU A 193 -7.96 -16.28 -39.55
C LEU A 193 -7.89 -15.37 -38.32
N LEU A 194 -7.17 -15.81 -37.30
CA LEU A 194 -6.80 -15.06 -36.10
C LEU A 194 -5.29 -14.78 -36.13
N MET A 195 -4.86 -13.59 -35.71
CA MET A 195 -3.46 -13.41 -35.35
C MET A 195 -3.29 -13.80 -33.89
N PRO A 196 -2.43 -14.78 -33.57
CA PRO A 196 -2.29 -15.28 -32.21
C PRO A 196 -1.71 -14.20 -31.28
N PRO A 197 -1.98 -14.28 -29.97
CA PRO A 197 -1.32 -13.43 -28.98
C PRO A 197 0.19 -13.75 -28.90
N PRO A 198 1.02 -12.86 -28.32
CA PRO A 198 0.66 -11.59 -27.67
C PRO A 198 0.65 -10.38 -28.61
N ASP A 199 -0.18 -9.39 -28.29
CA ASP A 199 -0.08 -8.05 -28.85
C ASP A 199 1.06 -7.26 -28.20
N LYS A 200 2.00 -6.78 -29.02
CA LYS A 200 3.14 -6.00 -28.54
C LYS A 200 2.68 -4.70 -27.88
N GLU A 201 1.66 -4.04 -28.42
CA GLU A 201 1.16 -2.77 -27.85
C GLU A 201 0.56 -3.00 -26.45
N ALA A 202 -0.16 -4.10 -26.25
CA ALA A 202 -0.68 -4.50 -24.94
C ALA A 202 0.44 -4.79 -23.92
N ILE A 203 1.49 -5.51 -24.32
CA ILE A 203 2.67 -5.78 -23.48
C ILE A 203 3.36 -4.47 -23.09
N ASP A 204 3.66 -3.61 -24.07
CA ASP A 204 4.31 -2.32 -23.84
C ASP A 204 3.46 -1.44 -22.91
N ALA A 205 2.13 -1.50 -23.03
CA ALA A 205 1.20 -0.77 -22.16
C ALA A 205 1.22 -1.26 -20.71
N ALA A 206 1.16 -2.57 -20.49
CA ALA A 206 1.24 -3.14 -19.15
C ALA A 206 2.60 -2.86 -18.48
N GLU A 207 3.70 -2.91 -19.24
CA GLU A 207 5.02 -2.53 -18.72
C GLU A 207 5.11 -1.04 -18.35
N ARG A 208 4.53 -0.15 -19.17
CA ARG A 208 4.46 1.28 -18.83
C ARG A 208 3.69 1.49 -17.53
N LEU A 209 2.54 0.84 -17.38
CA LEU A 209 1.75 0.89 -16.15
C LEU A 209 2.55 0.39 -14.94
N LYS A 210 3.27 -0.73 -15.06
CA LYS A 210 4.13 -1.25 -13.98
C LYS A 210 5.21 -0.25 -13.58
N ARG A 211 5.89 0.38 -14.56
CA ARG A 211 6.89 1.43 -14.30
C ARG A 211 6.28 2.67 -13.63
N LEU A 212 5.04 3.02 -13.95
CA LEU A 212 4.32 4.11 -13.27
C LEU A 212 4.00 3.73 -11.82
N PHE A 213 3.49 2.51 -11.59
CA PHE A 213 3.21 2.01 -10.25
C PHE A 213 4.46 2.01 -9.35
N ASP A 214 5.58 1.48 -9.83
CA ASP A 214 6.83 1.42 -9.06
C ASP A 214 7.35 2.84 -8.72
N ARG A 215 7.11 3.80 -9.61
CA ARG A 215 7.42 5.22 -9.38
C ARG A 215 6.52 5.82 -8.30
N SER A 216 5.21 5.56 -8.33
CA SER A 216 4.26 6.02 -7.31
C SER A 216 4.60 5.42 -5.93
N VAL A 217 4.96 4.14 -5.86
CA VAL A 217 5.43 3.50 -4.62
C VAL A 217 6.71 4.17 -4.09
N SER A 218 7.67 4.44 -4.97
CA SER A 218 8.91 5.13 -4.60
C SER A 218 8.65 6.57 -4.12
N LEU A 219 7.71 7.28 -4.77
CA LEU A 219 7.25 8.60 -4.35
C LEU A 219 6.61 8.54 -2.96
N TRP A 220 5.72 7.58 -2.71
CA TRP A 220 5.11 7.36 -1.41
C TRP A 220 6.17 7.14 -0.32
N GLN A 221 7.15 6.26 -0.56
CA GLN A 221 8.24 6.01 0.41
C GLN A 221 9.00 7.30 0.77
N LYS A 222 9.34 8.10 -0.25
CA LYS A 222 10.04 9.37 -0.06
C LYS A 222 9.19 10.39 0.71
N LYS A 223 7.90 10.48 0.42
CA LYS A 223 6.97 11.41 1.11
C LYS A 223 6.70 10.96 2.54
N HIS A 224 6.51 9.67 2.78
CA HIS A 224 6.34 9.09 4.10
C HIS A 224 7.56 9.34 4.99
N LEU A 225 8.77 9.14 4.48
CA LEU A 225 10.00 9.45 5.20
C LEU A 225 10.06 10.93 5.61
N ARG A 226 9.77 11.83 4.66
CA ARG A 226 9.72 13.28 4.92
C ARG A 226 8.66 13.67 5.93
N LEU A 227 7.47 13.08 5.86
CA LEU A 227 6.39 13.34 6.81
C LEU A 227 6.80 12.92 8.23
N ARG A 228 7.40 11.74 8.40
CA ARG A 228 7.95 11.28 9.68
C ARG A 228 9.03 12.23 10.21
N GLN A 229 9.95 12.69 9.36
CA GLN A 229 10.97 13.68 9.75
C GLN A 229 10.32 14.99 10.23
N ASN A 230 9.35 15.52 9.48
CA ASN A 230 8.63 16.74 9.85
C ASN A 230 7.85 16.57 11.16
N MET A 231 7.26 15.38 11.40
CA MET A 231 6.60 15.05 12.65
C MET A 231 7.57 15.14 13.83
N ILE A 232 8.77 14.54 13.73
CA ILE A 232 9.77 14.64 14.80
C ILE A 232 10.17 16.10 15.02
N PHE A 233 10.38 16.89 13.96
CA PHE A 233 10.68 18.31 14.12
C PHE A 233 9.54 19.09 14.78
N ALA A 234 8.27 18.76 14.50
CA ALA A 234 7.13 19.37 15.17
C ALA A 234 7.12 19.03 16.67
N THR A 235 7.38 17.77 17.03
CA THR A 235 7.47 17.35 18.44
C THR A 235 8.65 17.99 19.15
N ILE A 236 9.83 18.07 18.51
CA ILE A 236 11.00 18.78 19.03
C ILE A 236 10.66 20.25 19.33
N ARG A 237 9.93 20.94 18.44
CA ARG A 237 9.51 22.33 18.67
C ARG A 237 8.61 22.46 19.90
N VAL A 238 7.68 21.52 20.10
CA VAL A 238 6.83 21.50 21.30
C VAL A 238 7.66 21.29 22.56
N VAL A 239 8.58 20.32 22.55
CA VAL A 239 9.47 20.02 23.68
C VAL A 239 10.38 21.21 24.02
N LYS A 240 10.96 21.87 23.00
CA LYS A 240 11.79 23.06 23.18
C LYS A 240 11.00 24.27 23.70
N GLY A 241 9.68 24.29 23.49
CA GLY A 241 8.79 25.33 24.00
C GLY A 241 8.35 25.13 25.45
N TRP A 242 8.70 24.01 26.09
CA TRP A 242 8.28 23.75 27.47
C TRP A 242 8.98 24.62 28.49
N ASP A 243 8.20 25.08 29.47
CA ASP A 243 8.73 25.63 30.71
C ASP A 243 8.94 24.54 31.78
N PHE A 244 9.59 24.92 32.88
CA PHE A 244 9.91 23.97 33.95
C PHE A 244 8.67 23.43 34.68
N ASP A 245 7.59 24.22 34.76
CA ASP A 245 6.39 23.84 35.50
C ASP A 245 5.53 22.87 34.67
N GLN A 246 5.40 23.10 33.36
CA GLN A 246 4.86 22.16 32.38
C GLN A 246 5.64 20.85 32.39
N PHE A 247 6.97 20.92 32.41
CA PHE A 247 7.81 19.73 32.57
C PHE A 247 7.44 18.98 33.86
N LEU A 248 7.37 19.70 34.99
CA LEU A 248 6.99 19.12 36.29
C LEU A 248 5.61 18.44 36.28
N ALA A 249 4.63 19.01 35.59
CA ALA A 249 3.26 18.51 35.54
C ALA A 249 3.12 17.13 34.87
N MET A 250 3.93 16.81 33.85
CA MET A 250 3.84 15.55 33.09
C MET A 250 4.20 14.27 33.89
N GLY A 251 4.82 14.39 35.05
CA GLY A 251 5.30 13.23 35.80
C GLY A 251 6.50 12.50 35.15
N PRO A 252 7.24 11.68 35.93
CA PRO A 252 8.53 11.11 35.50
C PRO A 252 8.39 10.00 34.43
N GLU A 253 7.34 9.19 34.50
CA GLU A 253 7.12 8.09 33.55
C GLU A 253 6.79 8.63 32.16
N GLN A 254 5.88 9.61 32.07
CA GLN A 254 5.50 10.22 30.79
C GLN A 254 6.71 10.89 30.11
N ARG A 255 7.56 11.60 30.86
CA ARG A 255 8.79 12.20 30.30
C ARG A 255 9.75 11.16 29.76
N THR A 256 9.95 10.07 30.50
CA THR A 256 10.83 8.97 30.09
C THR A 256 10.27 8.31 28.83
N ALA A 257 8.95 8.12 28.76
CA ALA A 257 8.28 7.57 27.59
C ALA A 257 8.41 8.48 26.37
N ILE A 258 8.17 9.80 26.50
CA ILE A 258 8.32 10.77 25.42
C ILE A 258 9.77 10.83 24.92
N ARG A 259 10.75 10.91 25.84
CA ARG A 259 12.17 10.91 25.49
C ARG A 259 12.55 9.64 24.74
N ARG A 260 12.09 8.48 25.21
CA ARG A 260 12.36 7.20 24.55
C ARG A 260 11.74 7.13 23.16
N ALA A 261 10.45 7.46 23.01
CA ALA A 261 9.75 7.43 21.74
C ALA A 261 10.42 8.34 20.69
N LEU A 262 10.81 9.56 21.10
CA LEU A 262 11.52 10.49 20.21
C LEU A 262 12.89 9.96 19.77
N ASN A 263 13.66 9.35 20.67
CA ASN A 263 14.97 8.76 20.30
C ASN A 263 14.77 7.54 19.40
N ASP A 264 13.86 6.63 19.73
CA ASP A 264 13.58 5.43 18.94
C ASP A 264 13.13 5.81 17.50
N ASP A 265 12.28 6.82 17.36
CA ASP A 265 11.81 7.27 16.03
C ASP A 265 12.88 8.03 15.25
N ALA A 266 13.70 8.85 15.93
CA ALA A 266 14.83 9.54 15.30
C ALA A 266 15.90 8.54 14.82
N ASP A 267 16.24 7.55 15.64
CA ASP A 267 17.25 6.52 15.32
C ASP A 267 16.79 5.66 14.14
N LYS A 268 15.51 5.29 14.08
CA LYS A 268 14.94 4.60 12.92
C LYS A 268 15.11 5.43 11.64
N LEU A 269 14.73 6.70 11.65
CA LEU A 269 14.88 7.59 10.49
C LEU A 269 16.34 7.79 10.08
N LEU A 270 17.26 7.86 11.04
CA LEU A 270 18.70 7.96 10.78
C LEU A 270 19.25 6.66 10.16
N SER A 271 18.72 5.50 10.53
CA SER A 271 19.11 4.21 9.96
C SER A 271 18.54 3.95 8.56
N GLU A 272 17.35 4.49 8.27
CA GLU A 272 16.65 4.34 6.99
C GLU A 272 17.20 5.28 5.90
N GLY A 273 17.90 6.36 6.28
CA GLY A 273 18.32 7.43 5.37
C GLY A 273 19.83 7.50 5.10
N ASP A 274 20.22 8.35 4.15
CA ASP A 274 21.63 8.56 3.80
C ASP A 274 22.35 9.37 4.91
N PRO A 275 23.46 8.88 5.48
CA PRO A 275 24.26 9.62 6.46
C PRO A 275 24.75 11.01 6.00
N ASN A 276 24.81 11.25 4.69
CA ASN A 276 25.20 12.52 4.10
C ASN A 276 24.04 13.49 3.86
N ASP A 277 22.79 13.09 4.13
CA ASP A 277 21.64 13.99 4.00
C ASP A 277 21.73 15.15 5.01
N PRO A 278 21.77 16.42 4.56
CA PRO A 278 21.80 17.59 5.43
C PRO A 278 20.63 17.65 6.43
N GLN A 279 19.45 17.16 6.05
CA GLN A 279 18.27 17.14 6.93
C GLN A 279 18.42 16.12 8.06
N LEU A 280 18.99 14.94 7.79
CA LEU A 280 19.25 13.93 8.82
C LEU A 280 20.36 14.38 9.78
N ARG A 281 21.40 15.05 9.26
CA ARG A 281 22.42 15.69 10.12
C ARG A 281 21.85 16.81 10.99
N ARG A 282 20.88 17.57 10.46
CA ARG A 282 20.13 18.54 11.26
C ARG A 282 19.30 17.85 12.33
N LEU A 283 18.55 16.81 11.98
CA LEU A 283 17.73 16.03 12.92
C LEU A 283 18.57 15.51 14.08
N LYS A 284 19.74 14.93 13.80
CA LYS A 284 20.66 14.46 14.83
C LYS A 284 21.07 15.56 15.81
N ARG A 285 21.47 16.74 15.31
CA ARG A 285 21.85 17.87 16.16
C ARG A 285 20.68 18.39 17.02
N GLU A 286 19.50 18.49 16.43
CA GLU A 286 18.29 18.94 17.13
C GLU A 286 17.88 17.93 18.21
N MET A 287 18.05 16.63 17.93
CA MET A 287 17.79 15.56 18.90
C MET A 287 18.79 15.57 20.07
N ASP A 288 20.08 15.82 19.79
CA ASP A 288 21.10 16.00 20.82
C ASP A 288 20.76 17.18 21.75
N GLU A 289 20.26 18.28 21.18
CA GLU A 289 19.85 19.46 21.94
C GLU A 289 18.63 19.19 22.81
N VAL A 290 17.62 18.49 22.28
CA VAL A 290 16.45 18.07 23.06
C VAL A 290 16.85 17.14 24.21
N ASN A 291 17.73 16.17 23.97
CA ASN A 291 18.23 15.29 25.03
C ASN A 291 18.94 16.07 26.14
N ARG A 292 19.74 17.10 25.80
CA ARG A 292 20.34 18.00 26.79
C ARG A 292 19.30 18.77 27.59
N LEU A 293 18.24 19.27 26.95
CA LEU A 293 17.15 19.96 27.65
C LEU A 293 16.45 19.03 28.66
N PHE A 294 16.19 17.77 28.27
CA PHE A 294 15.67 16.77 29.20
C PHE A 294 16.61 16.57 30.41
N ASP A 295 17.91 16.41 30.18
CA ASP A 295 18.90 16.23 31.25
C ASP A 295 19.00 17.44 32.19
N GLU A 296 18.93 18.66 31.64
CA GLU A 296 18.91 19.90 32.41
C GLU A 296 17.66 20.02 33.29
N PHE A 297 16.48 19.74 32.73
CA PHE A 297 15.24 19.75 33.49
C PHE A 297 15.21 18.67 34.58
N GLU A 298 15.71 17.46 34.30
CA GLU A 298 15.85 16.40 35.30
C GLU A 298 16.81 16.79 36.43
N LYS A 299 17.96 17.40 36.09
CA LYS A 299 18.92 17.90 37.09
C LYS A 299 18.29 18.97 37.98
N ARG A 300 17.51 19.89 37.40
CA ARG A 300 16.76 20.91 38.13
C ARG A 300 15.69 20.30 39.05
N CYS A 301 15.00 19.24 38.60
CA CYS A 301 14.07 18.48 39.44
C CYS A 301 14.76 17.83 40.65
N LYS A 302 15.90 17.16 40.42
CA LYS A 302 16.69 16.51 41.49
C LYS A 302 17.20 17.53 42.51
N SER A 303 17.70 18.69 42.04
CA SER A 303 18.17 19.77 42.92
C SER A 303 17.03 20.35 43.78
N ARG A 304 15.84 20.59 43.21
CA ARG A 304 14.67 21.09 43.96
C ARG A 304 14.23 20.08 45.02
N ARG A 305 14.14 18.80 44.68
CA ARG A 305 13.83 17.72 45.64
C ARG A 305 14.87 17.63 46.76
N GLY A 306 16.16 17.73 46.44
CA GLY A 306 17.23 17.72 47.43
C GLY A 306 17.16 18.91 48.40
N LYS A 307 16.89 20.12 47.90
CA LYS A 307 16.67 21.31 48.75
C LYS A 307 15.46 21.16 49.66
N GLN A 308 14.37 20.62 49.14
CA GLN A 308 13.13 20.43 49.90
C GLN A 308 13.30 19.35 50.97
N ALA A 309 13.96 18.23 50.65
CA ALA A 309 14.30 17.19 51.61
C ALA A 309 15.25 17.70 52.70
N GLY A 310 16.26 18.49 52.33
CA GLY A 310 17.15 19.15 53.29
C GLY A 310 16.42 20.12 54.21
N GLN A 311 15.51 20.94 53.67
CA GLN A 311 14.67 21.82 54.48
C GLN A 311 13.73 21.05 55.42
N SER A 312 13.09 19.98 54.95
CA SER A 312 12.25 19.12 55.80
C SER A 312 13.05 18.43 56.89
N HIS A 313 14.29 18.01 56.59
CA HIS A 313 15.20 17.43 57.57
C HIS A 313 15.57 18.44 58.66
N LEU A 314 16.05 19.63 58.26
CA LEU A 314 16.39 20.70 59.19
C LEU A 314 15.19 21.11 60.03
N TYR A 315 14.01 21.24 59.42
CA TYR A 315 12.78 21.56 60.14
C TYR A 315 12.43 20.50 61.18
N ARG A 316 12.58 19.21 60.85
CA ARG A 316 12.36 18.09 61.78
C ARG A 316 13.36 18.09 62.95
N GLU A 317 14.63 18.38 62.67
CA GLU A 317 15.65 18.53 63.72
C GLU A 317 15.32 19.71 64.64
N CYS A 318 14.95 20.87 64.08
CA CYS A 318 14.52 22.03 64.86
C CYS A 318 13.33 21.72 65.77
N ILE A 319 12.33 20.96 65.28
CA ILE A 319 11.20 20.53 66.11
C ILE A 319 11.66 19.61 67.25
N THR A 320 12.59 18.70 66.96
CA THR A 320 13.09 17.74 67.95
C THR A 320 13.88 18.45 69.06
N ILE A 321 14.77 19.38 68.68
CA ILE A 321 15.52 20.21 69.63
C ILE A 321 14.56 21.06 70.46
N LYS A 322 13.59 21.71 69.81
CA LYS A 322 12.57 22.49 70.52
C LYS A 322 11.81 21.65 71.54
N GLY A 323 11.37 20.44 71.17
CA GLY A 323 10.65 19.55 72.09
C GLY A 323 11.50 19.11 73.28
N LYS A 324 12.80 18.84 73.08
CA LYS A 324 13.75 18.57 74.16
C LYS A 324 13.87 19.77 75.12
N LEU A 325 14.05 20.97 74.58
CA LEU A 325 14.16 22.20 75.37
C LEU A 325 12.88 22.49 76.15
N GLU A 326 11.70 22.31 75.56
CA GLU A 326 10.42 22.44 76.26
C GLU A 326 10.27 21.39 77.38
N GLY A 327 10.74 20.16 77.15
CA GLY A 327 10.78 19.11 78.18
C GLY A 327 11.67 19.49 79.36
N HIS A 328 12.91 19.92 79.09
CA HIS A 328 13.84 20.40 80.12
C HIS A 328 13.31 21.64 80.85
N GLY A 329 12.59 22.53 80.15
CA GLY A 329 11.95 23.69 80.77
C GLY A 329 10.86 23.30 81.78
N LYS A 330 9.99 22.34 81.42
CA LYS A 330 8.95 21.82 82.33
C LYS A 330 9.56 21.11 83.55
N GLU A 331 10.62 20.34 83.33
CA GLU A 331 11.32 19.64 84.40
C GLU A 331 11.98 20.63 85.38
N LEU A 332 12.60 21.69 84.87
CA LEU A 332 13.15 22.77 85.70
C LEU A 332 12.05 23.47 86.51
N GLU A 333 10.90 23.74 85.90
CA GLU A 333 9.76 24.35 86.58
C GLU A 333 9.23 23.46 87.73
N GLN A 334 9.23 22.13 87.54
CA GLN A 334 8.91 21.17 88.59
C GLN A 334 9.94 21.16 89.72
N ILE A 335 11.24 21.21 89.40
CA ILE A 335 12.32 21.27 90.40
C ILE A 335 12.21 22.56 91.22
N ILE A 336 11.96 23.71 90.59
CA ILE A 336 11.81 25.00 91.28
C ILE A 336 10.56 25.04 92.16
N SER A 337 9.47 24.41 91.71
CA SER A 337 8.20 24.39 92.44
C SER A 337 8.16 23.35 93.56
N ALA A 338 9.21 22.52 93.70
CA ALA A 338 9.29 21.49 94.72
C ALA A 338 9.43 22.12 96.14
N PRO A 339 8.83 21.51 97.17
CA PRO A 339 8.93 22.02 98.53
C PRO A 339 10.37 21.93 99.06
N LEU A 340 10.79 22.95 99.81
CA LEU A 340 12.13 23.02 100.41
C LEU A 340 12.39 21.82 101.35
N PRO A 341 13.57 21.15 101.26
CA PRO A 341 13.95 20.06 102.15
C PRO A 341 13.92 20.46 103.63
N ARG A 342 13.46 19.56 104.51
CA ARG A 342 13.36 19.80 105.97
C ARG A 342 14.33 18.96 106.80
N ASP A 343 15.05 18.04 106.15
CA ASP A 343 15.97 17.06 106.72
C ASP A 343 17.13 16.77 105.75
N LEU A 344 18.22 16.18 106.26
CA LEU A 344 19.47 15.99 105.53
C LEU A 344 19.31 15.05 104.33
N ASP A 345 18.58 13.95 104.50
CA ASP A 345 18.35 12.95 103.46
C ASP A 345 17.56 13.55 102.27
N SER A 346 16.56 14.39 102.54
CA SER A 346 15.82 15.09 101.48
C SER A 346 16.66 16.16 100.76
N LEU A 347 17.62 16.78 101.45
CA LEU A 347 18.55 17.73 100.84
C LEU A 347 19.51 17.03 99.89
N GLU A 348 20.07 15.89 100.30
CA GLU A 348 20.92 15.05 99.42
C GLU A 348 20.16 14.59 98.18
N HIS A 349 18.89 14.17 98.33
CA HIS A 349 18.07 13.76 97.20
C HIS A 349 17.78 14.90 96.19
N VAL A 350 17.51 16.13 96.67
CA VAL A 350 17.30 17.28 95.78
C VAL A 350 18.60 17.68 95.06
N LEU A 351 19.75 17.57 95.72
CA LEU A 351 21.06 17.82 95.11
C LEU A 351 21.39 16.77 94.03
N GLU A 352 21.02 15.50 94.25
CA GLU A 352 21.13 14.46 93.22
C GLU A 352 20.26 14.76 92.00
N ILE A 353 18.97 15.11 92.22
CA ILE A 353 18.05 15.47 91.13
C ILE A 353 18.58 16.67 90.33
N HIS A 354 19.10 17.70 90.99
CA HIS A 354 19.70 18.87 90.34
C HIS A 354 20.96 18.50 89.56
N SER A 355 21.87 17.71 90.15
CA SER A 355 23.08 17.26 89.49
C SER A 355 22.77 16.40 88.26
N ASP A 356 21.75 15.55 88.32
CA ASP A 356 21.33 14.72 87.19
C ASP A 356 20.65 15.53 86.09
N TYR A 357 19.88 16.56 86.44
CA TYR A 357 19.34 17.52 85.48
C TYR A 357 20.47 18.27 84.74
N GLU A 358 21.46 18.80 85.47
CA GLU A 358 22.62 19.48 84.87
C GLU A 358 23.41 18.57 83.94
N ARG A 359 23.64 17.30 84.33
CA ARG A 359 24.28 16.31 83.45
C ARG A 359 23.50 16.07 82.16
N ARG A 360 22.17 16.01 82.23
CA ARG A 360 21.29 15.80 81.06
C ARG A 360 21.18 17.02 80.15
N LEU A 361 21.43 18.23 80.66
CA LEU A 361 21.41 19.45 79.86
C LEU A 361 22.66 19.59 78.96
N HIS A 362 23.77 18.97 79.34
CA HIS A 362 25.04 19.02 78.63
C HIS A 362 25.20 17.97 77.51
N TYR A 363 24.24 17.06 77.34
CA TYR A 363 24.18 16.01 76.30
C TYR A 363 22.89 16.10 75.49
#